data_AF-A0A7G8BRN2-F1
#
_entry.id   AF-A0A7G8BRN2-F1
#
_cell.length_a   1.000
_cell.length_b   1.000
_cell.length_c   1.000
_cell.angle_alpha   90.00
_cell.angle_beta   90.00
_cell.angle_gamma   90.00
#
_symmetry.space_group_name_H-M   'P 1'
#
loop_
_entity.id
_entity.type
_entity.pdbx_description
1 polymer ?
#
loop_
_entity_poly.entity_id
_entity_poly.type
_entity_poly.pdbx_seq_one_letter_code
_entity_poly.pdbx_strand_id
1 'polypeptide(L)'
;MLKEGEDVPLTFAQDLSSKTAAEGDPVAFSLAEDLKVGNVVVAKAGIHAFGEVTNAKKAGMMGKPGDLSVRLDYLKVGDTKIHLRGTKGKEGNSATTSTVALTVLFGPIGLIKHGHDIDIKQGTALKAYVSDDVALPPAP
;
A
#
# COMPACT_ATOMS: atom_id res chain seq x y z
N MET A 1 2.58 16.35 21.85
CA MET A 1 1.79 15.10 21.74
C MET A 1 1.27 14.98 20.34
N LEU A 2 1.44 13.83 19.72
CA LEU A 2 0.88 13.52 18.42
C LEU A 2 -0.57 13.07 18.65
N LYS A 3 -1.53 13.72 18.00
CA LYS A 3 -2.95 13.43 18.24
C LYS A 3 -3.45 12.35 17.29
N GLU A 4 -4.50 11.64 17.70
CA GLU A 4 -5.28 10.81 16.80
C GLU A 4 -5.71 11.62 15.56
N GLY A 5 -5.61 10.99 14.39
CA GLY A 5 -5.99 11.61 13.11
C GLY A 5 -4.93 12.49 12.47
N GLU A 6 -3.74 12.66 13.07
CA GLU A 6 -2.64 13.37 12.43
C GLU A 6 -2.18 12.64 11.15
N ASP A 7 -1.98 13.39 10.08
CA ASP A 7 -1.52 12.87 8.79
C ASP A 7 -0.07 12.34 8.89
N VAL A 8 0.13 11.10 8.47
CA VAL A 8 1.44 10.44 8.39
C VAL A 8 1.72 10.06 6.95
N PRO A 9 2.52 10.86 6.22
CA PRO A 9 2.84 10.59 4.82
C PRO A 9 3.91 9.49 4.74
N LEU A 10 3.57 8.36 4.14
CA LEU A 10 4.46 7.21 4.00
C LEU A 10 4.72 6.87 2.54
N THR A 11 5.77 6.11 2.32
CA THR A 11 6.08 5.49 1.04
C THR A 11 6.36 4.01 1.24
N PHE A 12 6.04 3.18 0.24
CA PHE A 12 6.45 1.77 0.26
C PHE A 12 7.98 1.69 0.25
N ALA A 13 8.57 0.91 1.17
CA ALA A 13 10.02 0.71 1.22
C ALA A 13 10.50 -0.43 0.31
N GLN A 14 9.56 -1.16 -0.30
CA GLN A 14 9.82 -2.31 -1.16
C GLN A 14 8.79 -2.38 -2.30
N ASP A 15 9.13 -3.11 -3.36
CA ASP A 15 8.17 -3.51 -4.38
C ASP A 15 7.21 -4.57 -3.83
N LEU A 16 5.94 -4.50 -4.22
CA LEU A 16 4.90 -5.45 -3.83
C LEU A 16 4.03 -5.81 -5.04
N SER A 17 3.70 -7.09 -5.20
CA SER A 17 2.94 -7.58 -6.34
C SER A 17 1.83 -8.54 -5.91
N SER A 18 0.63 -8.42 -6.51
CA SER A 18 -0.49 -9.35 -6.27
C SER A 18 -0.19 -10.78 -6.73
N LYS A 19 0.84 -10.95 -7.58
CA LYS A 19 1.26 -12.25 -8.11
C LYS A 19 2.10 -13.05 -7.11
N THR A 20 2.91 -12.36 -6.30
CA THR A 20 3.91 -12.97 -5.43
C THR A 20 3.61 -12.81 -3.94
N ALA A 21 2.90 -11.74 -3.56
CA ALA A 21 2.51 -11.51 -2.18
C ALA A 21 1.41 -12.49 -1.75
N ALA A 22 1.43 -12.85 -0.47
CA ALA A 22 0.41 -13.62 0.21
C ALA A 22 -0.23 -12.79 1.34
N GLU A 23 -1.46 -13.15 1.72
CA GLU A 23 -2.10 -12.57 2.91
C GLU A 23 -1.29 -12.91 4.16
N GLY A 24 -1.07 -11.91 5.02
CA GLY A 24 -0.20 -11.98 6.19
C GLY A 24 1.27 -11.64 5.93
N ASP A 25 1.67 -11.39 4.68
CA ASP A 25 3.06 -10.99 4.40
C ASP A 25 3.37 -9.62 5.02
N PRO A 26 4.53 -9.47 5.70
CA PRO A 26 4.94 -8.19 6.25
C PRO A 26 5.33 -7.21 5.14
N VAL A 27 4.91 -5.96 5.29
CA VAL A 27 5.22 -4.88 4.36
C VAL A 27 5.92 -3.75 5.10
N ALA A 28 7.11 -3.38 4.62
CA ALA A 28 7.85 -2.24 5.14
C ALA A 28 7.49 -0.94 4.40
N PHE A 29 7.39 0.13 5.17
CA PHE A 29 7.15 1.49 4.71
C PHE A 29 8.21 2.43 5.29
N SER A 30 8.38 3.57 4.65
CA SER A 30 9.28 4.63 5.11
C SER A 30 8.52 5.94 5.20
N LEU A 31 8.76 6.68 6.29
CA LEU A 31 8.21 8.01 6.49
C LEU A 31 8.73 8.96 5.40
N ALA A 32 7.82 9.57 4.64
CA ALA A 32 8.17 10.40 3.50
C ALA A 32 8.74 11.75 3.94
N GLU A 33 8.20 12.31 5.02
CA GLU A 33 8.49 13.67 5.51
C GLU A 33 8.55 13.70 7.04
N ASP A 34 9.29 14.65 7.61
CA ASP A 34 9.39 14.81 9.06
C ASP A 34 8.01 15.07 9.69
N LEU A 35 7.63 14.27 10.68
CA LEU A 35 6.46 14.54 11.51
C LEU A 35 6.82 15.55 12.59
N LYS A 36 5.98 16.58 12.69
CA LYS A 36 6.14 17.67 13.65
C LYS A 36 4.89 17.82 14.49
N VAL A 37 5.08 18.12 15.77
CA VAL A 37 4.03 18.59 16.66
C VAL A 37 4.35 20.03 17.02
N GLY A 38 3.60 20.98 16.45
CA GLY A 38 3.97 22.40 16.51
C GLY A 38 5.32 22.64 15.83
N ASN A 39 6.31 23.14 16.56
CA ASN A 39 7.67 23.39 16.04
C ASN A 39 8.67 22.26 16.35
N VAL A 40 8.25 21.16 16.99
CA VAL A 40 9.13 20.08 17.42
C VAL A 40 9.01 18.90 16.47
N VAL A 41 10.13 18.43 15.91
CA VAL A 41 10.19 17.19 15.13
C VAL A 41 10.10 16.01 16.09
N VAL A 42 9.09 15.15 15.90
CA VAL A 42 8.88 13.95 16.71
C VAL A 42 9.30 12.68 15.96
N ALA A 43 9.31 12.69 14.63
CA ALA A 43 9.83 11.61 13.80
C ALA A 43 10.47 12.18 12.54
N LYS A 44 11.69 11.73 12.21
CA LYS A 44 12.39 12.15 11.00
C LYS A 44 11.98 11.32 9.79
N ALA A 45 11.97 11.92 8.61
CA ALA A 45 11.80 11.23 7.34
C ALA A 45 12.80 10.06 7.24
N GLY A 46 12.36 8.97 6.60
CA GLY A 46 13.13 7.74 6.45
C GLY A 46 12.96 6.73 7.60
N ILE A 47 12.29 7.11 8.71
CA ILE A 47 11.95 6.14 9.76
C ILE A 47 11.02 5.05 9.21
N HIS A 48 11.25 3.81 9.64
CA HIS A 48 10.49 2.65 9.19
C HIS A 48 9.13 2.53 9.88
N ALA A 49 8.11 2.27 9.06
CA ALA A 49 6.79 1.81 9.46
C ALA A 49 6.56 0.38 8.95
N PHE A 50 5.65 -0.32 9.62
CA PHE A 50 5.35 -1.72 9.35
C PHE A 50 3.85 -1.89 9.20
N GLY A 51 3.49 -2.83 8.34
CA GLY A 51 2.13 -3.29 8.12
C GLY A 51 2.13 -4.69 7.52
N GLU A 52 0.97 -5.09 7.04
CA GLU A 52 0.76 -6.43 6.49
C GLU A 52 -0.12 -6.41 5.24
N VAL A 53 0.05 -7.42 4.40
CA VAL A 53 -0.88 -7.70 3.31
C VAL A 53 -2.15 -8.30 3.89
N THR A 54 -3.28 -7.66 3.65
CA THR A 54 -4.60 -8.12 4.10
C THR A 54 -5.38 -8.87 3.04
N ASN A 55 -4.99 -8.75 1.77
CA ASN A 55 -5.55 -9.52 0.67
C ASN A 55 -4.55 -9.49 -0.50
N ALA A 56 -4.28 -10.64 -1.09
CA ALA A 56 -3.52 -10.76 -2.32
C ALA A 56 -4.13 -11.84 -3.21
N LYS A 57 -4.53 -11.47 -4.42
CA LYS A 57 -5.03 -12.38 -5.45
C LYS A 57 -4.34 -12.08 -6.77
N LYS A 58 -3.69 -13.09 -7.33
CA LYS A 58 -3.17 -13.04 -8.69
C LYS A 58 -4.29 -12.83 -9.71
N ALA A 59 -3.94 -12.19 -10.82
CA ALA A 59 -4.80 -12.09 -11.97
C ALA A 59 -5.17 -13.47 -12.53
N GLY A 60 -6.38 -13.57 -13.07
CA GLY A 60 -6.94 -14.80 -13.60
C GLY A 60 -7.16 -14.77 -15.11
N MET A 61 -7.61 -15.92 -15.62
CA MET A 61 -8.12 -16.06 -16.98
C MET A 61 -9.48 -15.35 -17.11
N MET A 62 -9.92 -15.11 -18.35
CA MET A 62 -11.15 -14.38 -18.68
C MET A 62 -11.16 -12.92 -18.19
N GLY A 63 -9.99 -12.29 -18.12
CA GLY A 63 -9.85 -10.87 -17.79
C GLY A 63 -10.03 -10.53 -16.30
N LYS A 64 -10.07 -11.53 -15.41
CA LYS A 64 -10.18 -11.30 -13.96
C LYS A 64 -8.95 -10.56 -13.43
N PRO A 65 -9.08 -9.33 -12.90
CA PRO A 65 -7.95 -8.56 -12.41
C PRO A 65 -7.38 -9.18 -11.12
N GLY A 66 -6.11 -8.89 -10.84
CA GLY A 66 -5.54 -9.12 -9.52
C GLY A 66 -6.12 -8.17 -8.47
N ASP A 67 -5.91 -8.49 -7.20
CA ASP A 67 -6.30 -7.72 -6.02
C ASP A 67 -5.11 -7.69 -5.05
N LEU A 68 -4.81 -6.52 -4.50
CA LEU A 68 -3.76 -6.35 -3.51
C LEU A 68 -4.16 -5.25 -2.54
N SER A 69 -4.31 -5.63 -1.27
CA SER A 69 -4.64 -4.72 -0.19
C SER A 69 -3.66 -4.87 0.95
N VAL A 70 -3.15 -3.73 1.43
CA VAL A 70 -2.27 -3.66 2.59
C VAL A 70 -2.91 -2.82 3.69
N ARG A 71 -2.65 -3.22 4.94
CA ARG A 71 -2.97 -2.46 6.14
C ARG A 71 -1.68 -2.00 6.79
N LEU A 72 -1.75 -0.82 7.37
CA LEU A 72 -0.69 -0.27 8.17
C LEU A 72 -0.94 -0.54 9.65
N ASP A 73 0.14 -0.84 10.39
CA ASP A 73 0.05 -1.18 11.82
C ASP A 73 0.72 -0.14 12.70
N TYR A 74 2.03 0.11 12.51
CA TYR A 74 2.76 1.04 13.36
C TYR A 74 3.98 1.69 12.70
N LEU A 75 4.32 2.89 13.17
CA LEU A 75 5.60 3.57 12.93
C LEU A 75 6.53 3.33 14.13
N LYS A 76 7.78 2.96 13.86
CA LYS A 76 8.77 2.71 14.92
C LYS A 76 9.67 3.93 15.12
N VAL A 77 9.43 4.71 16.16
CA VAL A 77 10.25 5.90 16.51
C VAL A 77 11.11 5.56 17.73
N GLY A 78 12.39 5.26 17.49
CA GLY A 78 13.28 4.72 18.53
C GLY A 78 12.74 3.38 19.06
N ASP A 79 12.50 3.31 20.36
CA ASP A 79 11.88 2.15 21.03
C ASP A 79 10.35 2.25 21.14
N THR A 80 9.76 3.37 20.71
CA THR A 80 8.31 3.60 20.78
C THR A 80 7.64 3.17 19.47
N LYS A 81 6.54 2.42 19.58
CA LYS A 81 5.65 2.11 18.45
C LYS A 81 4.45 3.04 18.49
N ILE A 82 4.22 3.76 17.42
CA ILE A 82 3.06 4.62 17.23
C ILE A 82 2.08 3.85 16.35
N HIS A 83 0.91 3.50 16.87
CA HIS A 83 -0.09 2.81 16.06
C HIS A 83 -0.62 3.72 14.97
N LEU A 84 -0.61 3.22 13.76
CA LEU A 84 -1.11 3.91 12.59
C LEU A 84 -2.34 3.19 12.05
N ARG A 85 -3.24 3.96 11.47
CA ARG A 85 -4.42 3.48 10.77
C ARG A 85 -4.36 3.98 9.35
N GLY A 86 -4.40 3.04 8.42
CA GLY A 86 -4.43 3.33 7.01
C GLY A 86 -4.54 2.03 6.23
N THR A 87 -5.34 2.04 5.18
CA THR A 87 -5.46 0.90 4.26
C THR A 87 -5.24 1.39 2.85
N LYS A 88 -4.41 0.69 2.10
CA LYS A 88 -4.22 0.94 0.67
C LYS A 88 -4.53 -0.34 -0.08
N GLY A 89 -5.71 -0.35 -0.67
CA GLY A 89 -6.07 -1.30 -1.71
C GLY A 89 -5.78 -0.69 -3.07
N LYS A 90 -5.26 -1.51 -3.97
CA LYS A 90 -5.35 -1.26 -5.40
C LYS A 90 -6.07 -2.46 -5.99
N GLU A 91 -6.96 -2.23 -6.94
CA GLU A 91 -7.57 -3.29 -7.75
C GLU A 91 -6.99 -3.16 -9.16
N GLY A 92 -6.67 -4.29 -9.80
CA GLY A 92 -6.06 -4.29 -11.13
C GLY A 92 -7.01 -3.67 -12.14
N ASN A 93 -6.52 -2.75 -12.98
CA ASN A 93 -7.32 -2.18 -14.06
C ASN A 93 -7.72 -3.28 -15.05
N SER A 94 -8.98 -3.70 -15.05
CA SER A 94 -9.56 -4.39 -16.21
C SER A 94 -9.66 -3.38 -17.34
N ALA A 95 -8.76 -3.46 -18.32
CA ALA A 95 -8.87 -2.70 -19.56
C ALA A 95 -10.11 -3.17 -20.33
N THR A 96 -11.28 -2.63 -19.96
CA THR A 96 -12.58 -2.94 -20.58
C THR A 96 -12.83 -2.14 -21.87
N THR A 97 -11.94 -1.24 -22.27
CA THR A 97 -12.30 -0.15 -23.21
C THR A 97 -12.02 -0.38 -24.70
N SER A 98 -11.59 -1.55 -25.19
CA SER A 98 -11.18 -1.63 -26.62
C SER A 98 -11.40 -2.97 -27.35
N THR A 99 -12.38 -3.80 -26.97
CA THR A 99 -12.58 -5.11 -27.62
C THR A 99 -13.89 -5.29 -28.38
N VAL A 100 -14.43 -4.24 -29.01
CA VAL A 100 -15.51 -4.43 -30.01
C VAL A 100 -14.95 -4.73 -31.40
N ALA A 101 -13.64 -4.55 -31.66
CA ALA A 101 -13.08 -4.65 -33.03
C ALA A 101 -12.35 -5.97 -33.39
N LEU A 102 -12.01 -6.86 -32.45
CA LEU A 102 -11.14 -8.03 -32.72
C LEU A 102 -11.84 -9.40 -32.73
N THR A 103 -13.16 -9.46 -32.57
CA THR A 103 -13.92 -10.73 -32.49
C THR A 103 -14.09 -11.46 -33.82
N VAL A 104 -13.69 -10.88 -34.96
CA VAL A 104 -13.95 -11.48 -36.27
C VAL A 104 -12.86 -12.49 -36.71
N LEU A 105 -11.67 -12.51 -36.08
CA LEU A 105 -10.52 -13.24 -36.65
C LEU A 105 -10.20 -14.63 -36.03
N PHE A 106 -10.71 -14.98 -34.84
CA PHE A 106 -10.18 -16.15 -34.09
C PHE A 106 -11.18 -17.22 -33.62
N GLY A 107 -12.42 -17.25 -34.12
CA GLY A 107 -13.40 -18.31 -33.81
C GLY A 107 -13.71 -18.49 -32.30
N PRO A 108 -14.39 -19.57 -31.88
CA PRO A 108 -14.84 -19.76 -30.50
C PRO A 108 -13.71 -20.05 -29.49
N ILE A 109 -12.47 -20.30 -29.93
CA ILE A 109 -11.34 -20.73 -29.08
C ILE A 109 -10.34 -19.60 -28.78
N GLY A 110 -10.24 -18.55 -29.60
CA GLY A 110 -9.16 -17.56 -29.50
C GLY A 110 -9.37 -16.35 -28.58
N LEU A 111 -10.33 -16.38 -27.64
CA LEU A 111 -10.69 -15.22 -26.81
C LEU A 111 -10.28 -15.33 -25.34
N ILE A 112 -9.22 -16.07 -24.98
CA ILE A 112 -8.73 -16.09 -23.59
C ILE A 112 -7.95 -14.80 -23.29
N LYS A 113 -8.66 -13.78 -22.80
CA LYS A 113 -8.03 -12.59 -22.21
C LYS A 113 -7.51 -12.91 -20.81
N HIS A 114 -6.29 -12.50 -20.50
CA HIS A 114 -5.75 -12.55 -19.14
C HIS A 114 -5.98 -11.20 -18.45
N GLY A 115 -6.27 -11.22 -17.16
CA GLY A 115 -6.26 -10.02 -16.33
C GLY A 115 -4.84 -9.53 -16.06
N HIS A 116 -4.71 -8.34 -15.48
CA HIS A 116 -3.42 -7.77 -15.09
C HIS A 116 -3.23 -7.91 -13.57
N ASP A 117 -2.02 -8.33 -13.19
CA ASP A 117 -1.56 -8.30 -11.81
C ASP A 117 -1.35 -6.84 -11.36
N ILE A 118 -1.33 -6.65 -10.05
CA ILE A 118 -1.09 -5.36 -9.43
C ILE A 118 0.36 -5.30 -9.00
N ASP A 119 1.08 -4.28 -9.45
CA ASP A 119 2.39 -3.94 -8.94
C ASP A 119 2.34 -2.57 -8.26
N ILE A 120 2.87 -2.53 -7.04
CA ILE A 120 3.15 -1.33 -6.25
C ILE A 120 4.67 -1.20 -6.19
N LYS A 121 5.19 -0.07 -6.66
CA LYS A 121 6.63 0.19 -6.65
C LYS A 121 7.07 0.83 -5.36
N GLN A 122 8.28 0.52 -4.93
CA GLN A 122 8.97 1.25 -3.89
C GLN A 122 8.87 2.77 -4.18
N GLY A 123 8.66 3.56 -3.13
CA GLY A 123 8.45 5.00 -3.22
C GLY A 123 7.01 5.41 -3.51
N THR A 124 6.09 4.48 -3.78
CA THR A 124 4.66 4.80 -3.95
C THR A 124 4.13 5.45 -2.66
N ALA A 125 3.51 6.61 -2.79
CA ALA A 125 2.99 7.34 -1.64
C ALA A 125 1.68 6.74 -1.08
N LEU A 126 1.58 6.79 0.25
CA LEU A 126 0.46 6.36 1.07
C LEU A 126 0.20 7.46 2.12
N LYS A 127 -1.07 7.75 2.38
CA LYS A 127 -1.45 8.49 3.58
C LYS A 127 -1.93 7.52 4.65
N ALA A 128 -1.41 7.68 5.85
CA ALA A 128 -1.88 7.00 7.04
C ALA A 128 -2.17 8.04 8.12
N TYR A 129 -2.86 7.60 9.17
CA TYR A 129 -3.27 8.45 10.28
C TYR A 129 -2.80 7.84 11.58
N VAL A 130 -2.56 8.66 12.58
CA VAL A 130 -2.29 8.17 13.93
C VAL A 130 -3.58 7.62 14.55
N SER A 131 -3.52 6.45 15.16
CA SER A 131 -4.71 5.78 15.72
C SER A 131 -5.08 6.25 17.12
N ASP A 132 -4.11 6.67 17.91
CA ASP A 132 -4.28 7.03 19.32
C ASP A 132 -3.39 8.23 19.67
N ASP A 133 -3.77 9.01 20.68
CA ASP A 133 -2.92 10.07 21.21
C ASP A 133 -1.62 9.49 21.80
N VAL A 134 -0.47 9.92 21.28
CA VAL A 134 0.85 9.45 21.75
C VAL A 134 1.75 10.62 22.15
N ALA A 135 2.30 10.52 23.36
CA ALA A 135 3.35 11.40 23.85
C ALA A 135 4.72 10.89 23.43
N LEU A 136 5.37 11.58 22.49
CA LEU A 136 6.71 11.26 22.02
C LEU A 136 7.72 12.30 22.53
N PRO A 137 8.92 11.89 22.95
CA PRO A 137 10.01 12.83 23.15
C PRO A 137 10.43 13.45 21.81
N PRO A 138 11.08 14.63 21.82
CA PRO A 138 11.70 15.19 20.63
C PRO A 138 12.66 14.19 19.97
N ALA A 139 12.65 14.11 18.65
CA ALA A 139 13.59 13.27 17.92
C ALA A 139 15.04 13.74 18.19
N PRO A 140 16.01 12.84 18.39
CA PRO A 140 17.41 13.19 18.59
C PRO A 140 18.05 13.81 17.35
#